data_AF-A0A139WWR2-F1
#
_entry.id   AF-A0A139WWR2-F1
#
_cell.length_a   1.000
_cell.length_b   1.000
_cell.length_c   1.000
_cell.angle_alpha   90.00
_cell.angle_beta   90.00
_cell.angle_gamma   90.00
#
_symmetry.space_group_name_H-M   'P 1'
#
loop_
_entity.id
_entity.type
_entity.pdbx_description
1 polymer ?
#
loop_
_entity_poly.entity_id
_entity_poly.type
_entity_poly.pdbx_seq_one_letter_code
_entity_poly.pdbx_strand_id
1 'polypeptide(L)'
;MSLELPVIPKPGEVFLAINLSVVENMTVAETLNLLEQMGYSPQLRYRQAQDGNSNVSLYALLKHEHVEPEMLINLDYLGDELDALAEVIQPADAITSPRGLSPAKKPVIA
;
A
#
# COMPACT_ATOMS: atom_id res chain seq x y z
N MET A 1 10.32 -14.72 -11.47
CA MET A 1 8.89 -14.50 -11.16
C MET A 1 8.74 -13.05 -10.77
N SER A 2 8.01 -12.27 -11.57
CA SER A 2 7.75 -10.86 -11.26
C SER A 2 6.72 -10.79 -10.13
N LEU A 3 7.15 -10.35 -8.95
CA LEU A 3 6.28 -10.18 -7.79
C LEU A 3 5.59 -8.82 -7.93
N GLU A 4 4.36 -8.84 -8.45
CA GLU A 4 3.54 -7.65 -8.65
C GLU A 4 2.72 -7.32 -7.41
N LEU A 5 2.69 -6.04 -7.04
CA LEU A 5 1.74 -5.54 -6.05
C LEU A 5 0.34 -5.55 -6.69
N PRO A 6 -0.65 -6.26 -6.13
CA PRO A 6 -2.00 -6.24 -6.69
C PRO A 6 -2.57 -4.82 -6.63
N VAL A 7 -3.11 -4.34 -7.75
CA VAL A 7 -3.67 -2.99 -7.88
C VAL A 7 -5.02 -2.87 -7.18
N ILE A 8 -5.76 -3.98 -7.10
CA ILE A 8 -7.11 -4.04 -6.58
C ILE A 8 -7.16 -5.12 -5.48
N PRO A 9 -7.24 -4.73 -4.19
CA PRO A 9 -7.41 -5.67 -3.10
C PRO A 9 -8.76 -6.38 -3.18
N LYS A 10 -8.79 -7.67 -2.82
CA LYS A 10 -10.05 -8.41 -2.66
C LYS A 10 -10.77 -7.99 -1.39
N PRO A 11 -12.09 -8.25 -1.28
CA PRO A 11 -12.84 -8.02 -0.06
C PRO A 11 -12.13 -8.49 1.21
N GLY A 12 -11.98 -7.61 2.19
CA GLY A 12 -11.28 -7.91 3.45
C GLY A 12 -9.74 -7.82 3.36
N GLU A 13 -9.15 -7.72 2.18
CA GLU A 13 -7.70 -7.50 2.04
C GLU A 13 -7.33 -6.04 2.24
N VAL A 14 -6.23 -5.82 2.98
CA VAL A 14 -5.61 -4.52 3.18
C VAL A 14 -4.14 -4.61 2.83
N PHE A 15 -3.67 -3.62 2.09
CA PHE A 15 -2.26 -3.40 1.86
C PHE A 15 -1.83 -2.08 2.50
N LEU A 16 -0.60 -2.03 2.97
CA LEU A 16 0.12 -0.81 3.29
C LEU A 16 1.46 -0.88 2.57
N ALA A 17 1.73 0.06 1.68
CA ALA A 17 2.95 0.08 0.88
C ALA A 17 3.43 1.51 0.63
N ILE A 18 4.75 1.66 0.55
CA ILE A 18 5.40 2.92 0.17
C ILE A 18 5.92 2.81 -1.26
N ASN A 19 5.57 3.76 -2.12
CA ASN A 19 6.11 3.88 -3.47
C ASN A 19 7.50 4.53 -3.41
N LEU A 20 8.53 3.70 -3.35
CA LEU A 20 9.93 4.12 -3.25
C LEU A 20 10.41 4.89 -4.48
N SER A 21 9.72 4.78 -5.62
CA SER A 21 10.08 5.52 -6.84
C SER A 21 9.68 7.00 -6.82
N VAL A 22 8.83 7.42 -5.89
CA VAL A 22 8.34 8.80 -5.80
C VAL A 22 8.66 9.46 -4.47
N VAL A 23 9.33 8.77 -3.54
CA VAL A 23 9.87 9.40 -2.32
C VAL A 23 10.95 10.40 -2.74
N GLU A 24 10.83 11.64 -2.25
CA GLU A 24 11.69 12.77 -2.65
C GLU A 24 12.68 13.17 -1.56
N ASN A 25 12.35 12.95 -0.29
CA ASN A 25 13.16 13.41 0.84
C ASN A 25 14.30 12.46 1.25
N MET A 26 14.30 11.22 0.77
CA MET A 26 15.28 10.18 1.12
C MET A 26 15.57 9.26 -0.06
N THR A 27 16.73 8.61 -0.04
CA THR A 27 17.03 7.52 -0.97
C THR A 27 16.22 6.26 -0.62
N VAL A 28 16.14 5.32 -1.56
CA VAL A 28 15.51 4.00 -1.32
C VAL A 28 16.13 3.28 -0.12
N ALA A 29 17.46 3.28 0.01
CA ALA A 29 18.15 2.59 1.09
C ALA A 29 17.87 3.23 2.45
N GLU A 30 17.88 4.57 2.53
CA GLU A 30 17.53 5.31 3.75
C GLU A 30 16.07 5.07 4.14
N THR A 31 15.16 5.09 3.17
CA THR A 31 13.74 4.81 3.39
C THR A 31 13.54 3.41 3.95
N LEU A 32 14.19 2.39 3.38
CA LEU A 32 14.09 1.01 3.88
C LEU A 32 14.64 0.86 5.31
N ASN A 33 15.79 1.46 5.60
CA ASN A 33 16.39 1.43 6.93
C ASN A 33 15.49 2.13 7.97
N LEU A 34 14.88 3.26 7.61
CA LEU A 34 13.91 3.96 8.46
C LEU A 34 12.70 3.06 8.75
N LEU A 35 12.13 2.42 7.73
CA LEU A 35 10.99 1.51 7.89
C LEU A 35 11.32 0.33 8.81
N GLU A 36 12.52 -0.24 8.70
CA GLU A 36 13.01 -1.28 9.61
C GLU A 36 13.16 -0.77 11.05
N GLN A 37 13.66 0.46 11.24
CA GLN A 37 13.76 1.10 12.56
C GLN A 37 12.40 1.39 13.19
N MET A 38 11.38 1.67 12.37
CA MET A 38 9.98 1.80 12.80
C MET A 38 9.32 0.45 13.13
N GLY A 39 10.01 -0.67 12.91
CA GLY A 39 9.53 -2.01 13.23
C GLY A 39 8.83 -2.74 12.07
N TYR A 40 8.86 -2.19 10.86
CA TYR A 40 8.35 -2.89 9.68
C TYR A 40 9.37 -3.90 9.15
N SER A 41 8.87 -4.88 8.36
CA SER A 41 9.70 -5.81 7.57
C SER A 41 9.37 -5.62 6.09
N PRO A 42 9.89 -4.56 5.45
CA PRO A 42 9.48 -4.16 4.10
C PRO A 42 9.82 -5.23 3.06
N GLN A 43 8.83 -5.62 2.26
CA GLN A 43 9.03 -6.53 1.14
C GLN A 43 9.03 -5.76 -0.18
N LEU A 44 10.13 -5.84 -0.94
CA LEU A 44 10.21 -5.18 -2.23
C LEU A 44 9.24 -5.80 -3.24
N ARG A 45 8.51 -4.93 -3.95
CA ARG A 45 7.58 -5.28 -5.02
C ARG A 45 7.78 -4.35 -6.19
N TYR A 46 7.66 -4.88 -7.39
CA TYR A 46 7.75 -4.09 -8.62
C TYR A 46 6.36 -4.05 -9.24
N ARG A 47 5.96 -2.91 -9.77
CA ARG A 47 4.74 -2.77 -10.55
C ARG A 47 5.09 -2.17 -11.90
N GLN A 48 4.74 -2.87 -12.96
CA GLN A 48 4.81 -2.33 -14.31
C GLN A 48 3.43 -1.78 -14.67
N ALA A 49 3.37 -0.52 -15.14
CA ALA A 49 2.12 0.04 -15.66
C ALA A 49 1.71 -0.73 -16.95
N GLN A 50 0.43 -1.07 -17.08
CA GLN A 50 -0.08 -1.80 -18.25
C GLN A 50 -0.23 -0.93 -19.51
N ASP A 51 -0.11 0.40 -19.38
CA ASP A 51 -0.49 1.35 -20.43
C ASP A 51 0.63 1.68 -21.43
N GLY A 52 1.45 0.69 -21.81
CA GLY A 52 2.47 0.82 -22.87
C GLY A 52 3.67 1.73 -22.55
N ASN A 53 3.57 2.56 -21.51
CA ASN A 53 4.67 3.33 -20.97
C ASN A 53 5.38 2.46 -19.92
N SER A 54 6.64 2.07 -20.18
CA SER A 54 7.41 1.12 -19.37
C SER A 54 7.90 1.71 -18.03
N ASN A 55 7.03 2.42 -17.32
CA ASN A 55 7.32 2.92 -15.99
C ASN A 55 7.14 1.76 -15.01
N VAL A 56 8.28 1.26 -14.53
CA VAL A 56 8.36 0.32 -13.42
C VAL A 56 8.45 1.13 -12.14
N SER A 57 7.47 0.97 -11.27
CA SER A 57 7.48 1.55 -9.93
C SER A 57 7.93 0.50 -8.92
N LEU A 58 8.79 0.92 -7.98
CA LEU A 58 9.29 0.12 -6.87
C LEU A 58 8.51 0.45 -5.61
N TYR A 59 8.04 -0.58 -4.91
CA TYR A 59 7.29 -0.45 -3.67
C TYR A 59 7.96 -1.23 -2.55
N ALA A 60 7.87 -0.68 -1.33
CA ALA A 60 8.08 -1.41 -0.08
C ALA A 60 6.71 -1.79 0.49
N LEU A 61 6.33 -3.07 0.38
CA LEU A 61 5.13 -3.61 1.01
C LEU A 61 5.39 -3.80 2.51
N LEU A 62 4.68 -3.05 3.34
CA LEU A 62 4.83 -3.07 4.80
C LEU A 62 3.84 -4.04 5.46
N LYS A 63 2.60 -4.05 4.96
CA LYS A 63 1.54 -4.96 5.42
C LYS A 63 0.74 -5.49 4.25
N HIS A 64 0.37 -6.76 4.36
CA HIS A 64 -0.64 -7.41 3.55
C HIS A 64 -1.41 -8.34 4.48
N GLU A 65 -2.64 -7.96 4.81
CA GLU A 65 -3.46 -8.64 5.79
C GLU A 65 -4.88 -8.84 5.30
N HIS A 66 -5.57 -9.79 5.94
CA HIS A 66 -6.97 -10.04 5.71
C HIS A 66 -7.71 -9.82 7.02
N VAL A 67 -8.70 -8.93 6.99
CA VAL A 67 -9.54 -8.59 8.14
C VAL A 67 -11.01 -8.73 7.81
N GLU A 68 -11.82 -8.75 8.86
CA GLU A 68 -13.26 -8.69 8.70
C GLU A 68 -13.65 -7.41 7.95
N PRO A 69 -14.46 -7.50 6.88
CA PRO A 69 -14.80 -6.33 6.06
C PRO A 69 -15.41 -5.17 6.85
N GLU A 70 -16.06 -5.46 7.98
CA GLU A 70 -16.63 -4.47 8.89
C GLU A 70 -15.55 -3.56 9.52
N MET A 71 -14.35 -4.09 9.76
CA MET A 71 -13.21 -3.31 10.25
C MET A 71 -12.73 -2.27 9.22
N LEU A 72 -12.91 -2.54 7.92
CA LEU A 72 -12.53 -1.61 6.86
C LEU A 72 -13.50 -0.45 6.68
N ILE A 73 -14.73 -0.60 7.19
CA ILE A 73 -15.70 0.49 7.27
C ILE A 73 -15.25 1.51 8.31
N ASN A 74 -14.52 1.07 9.34
CA ASN A 74 -13.89 1.98 10.29
C ASN A 74 -12.71 2.69 9.62
N LEU A 75 -12.84 4.01 9.42
CA LEU A 75 -11.85 4.82 8.72
C LEU A 75 -10.48 4.79 9.42
N ASP A 76 -10.48 4.60 10.74
CA ASP A 76 -9.29 4.69 11.61
C ASP A 76 -8.44 3.41 11.63
N TYR A 77 -8.81 2.34 10.91
CA TYR A 77 -8.16 1.02 10.97
C TYR A 77 -6.61 1.04 10.78
N LEU A 78 -6.05 2.07 10.15
CA LEU A 78 -4.59 2.29 10.06
C LEU A 78 -4.22 3.77 10.32
N GLY A 79 -5.07 4.55 10.99
CA GLY A 79 -4.91 6.00 11.14
C GLY A 79 -3.54 6.38 11.71
N ASP A 80 -3.24 5.90 12.92
CA ASP A 80 -1.98 6.19 13.61
C ASP A 80 -0.74 5.78 12.80
N GLU A 81 -0.82 4.67 12.06
CA GLU A 81 0.30 4.19 11.23
C GLU A 81 0.52 5.04 10.00
N LEU A 82 -0.57 5.49 9.36
CA LEU A 82 -0.51 6.39 8.21
C LEU A 82 0.01 7.76 8.62
N ASP A 83 -0.42 8.27 9.78
CA ASP A 83 0.04 9.55 10.32
C ASP A 83 1.53 9.48 10.66
N ALA A 84 1.98 8.44 11.37
CA ALA A 84 3.39 8.25 11.70
C ALA A 84 4.28 8.13 10.44
N LEU A 85 3.80 7.48 9.38
CA LEU A 85 4.52 7.40 8.11
C LEU A 85 4.54 8.76 7.38
N ALA A 86 3.43 9.52 7.41
CA ALA A 86 3.32 10.82 6.75
C ALA A 86 4.22 11.90 7.39
N GLU A 87 4.58 11.75 8.67
CA GLU A 87 5.55 12.63 9.34
C GLU A 87 6.97 12.50 8.78
N VAL A 88 7.33 11.33 8.23
CA VAL A 88 8.71 11.00 7.86
C VAL A 88 8.92 10.72 6.37
N ILE A 89 7.88 10.30 5.64
CA ILE A 89 7.92 10.04 4.20
C ILE A 89 7.34 11.24 3.45
N GLN A 90 8.10 11.80 2.51
CA GLN A 90 7.63 12.86 1.63
C GLN A 90 7.85 12.49 0.16
N PRO A 91 6.88 12.78 -0.72
CA PRO A 91 5.56 13.32 -0.41
C PRO A 91 4.61 12.28 0.22
N ALA A 92 3.58 12.73 0.94
CA ALA A 92 2.66 11.84 1.67
C ALA A 92 1.86 10.89 0.75
N ASP A 93 1.67 11.26 -0.52
CA ASP A 93 1.07 10.42 -1.56
C ASP A 93 1.96 9.25 -2.01
N ALA A 94 3.23 9.22 -1.59
CA ALA A 94 4.08 8.03 -1.69
C ALA A 94 3.54 6.88 -0.81
N ILE A 95 2.73 7.18 0.20
CA ILE A 95 2.10 6.20 1.10
C ILE A 95 0.80 5.73 0.46
N THR A 96 0.67 4.42 0.24
CA THR A 96 -0.52 3.82 -0.37
C THR A 96 -1.12 2.76 0.55
N SER A 97 -2.42 2.83 0.77
CA SER A 97 -3.16 1.80 1.52
C SER A 97 -4.45 1.42 0.79
N PRO A 98 -4.36 0.65 -0.30
CA PRO A 98 -5.56 0.15 -0.96
C PRO A 98 -6.26 -0.87 -0.05
N ARG A 99 -7.58 -0.71 0.11
CA ARG A 99 -8.44 -1.54 0.95
C ARG A 99 -9.56 -2.17 0.14
N GLY A 100 -9.77 -3.47 0.31
CA GLY A 100 -10.83 -4.22 -0.34
C GLY A 100 -12.15 -4.08 0.40
N LEU A 101 -12.84 -2.97 0.18
CA LEU A 101 -14.16 -2.71 0.77
C LEU A 101 -15.25 -3.56 0.07
N SER A 102 -15.45 -4.82 0.51
CA SER A 102 -16.54 -5.77 0.16
C SER A 102 -16.92 -6.00 -1.33
N PRO A 103 -17.37 -7.21 -1.73
CA PRO A 103 -17.86 -7.43 -3.08
C PRO A 103 -19.31 -6.95 -3.20
N ALA A 104 -19.52 -6.03 -4.15
CA ALA A 104 -20.73 -5.75 -4.93
C ALA A 104 -22.09 -5.62 -4.21
N LYS A 105 -22.77 -4.50 -4.51
CA LYS A 105 -24.25 -4.45 -4.57
C LYS A 105 -24.78 -5.79 -5.09
N LYS A 106 -25.62 -6.48 -4.30
CA LYS A 106 -26.42 -7.61 -4.81
C LYS A 106 -27.08 -7.17 -6.14
N PRO A 107 -27.17 -8.04 -7.16
CA PRO A 107 -27.95 -7.71 -8.33
C PRO A 107 -29.36 -7.36 -7.87
N VAL A 108 -29.87 -6.20 -8.27
CA VAL A 108 -31.30 -5.95 -8.21
C VAL A 108 -31.89 -6.90 -9.23
N ILE A 109 -32.48 -8.00 -8.75
CA ILE A 109 -33.32 -8.85 -9.56
C ILE A 109 -34.53 -7.99 -9.89
N ALA A 110 -34.61 -7.52 -11.14
CA ALA A 110 -35.80 -6.90 -11.71
C ALA A 110 -36.55 -7.96 -12.53
#